data_AF-A0A7Y8SQQ8-F1
#
_entry.id   AF-A0A7Y8SQQ8-F1
#
_cell.length_a   1.000
_cell.length_b   1.000
_cell.length_c   1.000
_cell.angle_alpha   90.00
_cell.angle_beta   90.00
_cell.angle_gamma   90.00
#
_symmetry.space_group_name_H-M   'P 1'
#
loop_
_entity.id
_entity.type
_entity.pdbx_description
1 polymer ?
#
loop_
_entity_poly.entity_id
_entity_poly.type
_entity_poly.pdbx_seq_one_letter_code
_entity_poly.pdbx_strand_id
1 'polypeptide(L)'
;MNPAVKIFAVLALAGGVALGINVVRSSEDARPATEATAEQPAAPAEADAGADLVATGEALFVNNGCAACHGESGIPLVNVAFYTDEDILGVMASPPAGMPVFDLTDEEKAAIIAYLRTVYPSS
;
A
#
# COMPACT_ATOMS: atom_id res chain seq x y z
N MET A 1 12.87 -43.94 4.58
CA MET A 1 11.44 -43.57 4.41
C MET A 1 11.39 -42.34 3.51
N ASN A 2 10.78 -42.46 2.33
CA ASN A 2 10.47 -41.42 1.34
C ASN A 2 9.22 -41.95 0.58
N PRO A 3 8.46 -41.13 -0.15
CA PRO A 3 7.80 -39.87 0.21
C PRO A 3 6.32 -39.89 -0.27
N ALA A 4 5.63 -38.74 -0.18
CA ALA A 4 4.50 -38.38 -1.05
C ALA A 4 3.21 -39.22 -0.98
N VAL A 5 2.19 -38.68 -0.30
CA VAL A 5 0.78 -39.04 -0.55
C VAL A 5 0.12 -37.89 -1.29
N LYS A 6 -0.01 -38.07 -2.61
CA LYS A 6 -0.83 -37.26 -3.52
C LYS A 6 -2.25 -37.85 -3.48
N ILE A 7 -3.27 -37.06 -3.19
CA ILE A 7 -4.67 -37.49 -3.30
C ILE A 7 -5.39 -36.66 -4.38
N PHE A 8 -5.60 -37.38 -5.48
CA PHE A 8 -6.71 -37.40 -6.43
C PHE A 8 -7.56 -36.16 -6.70
N ALA A 9 -7.53 -35.81 -7.99
CA ALA A 9 -8.49 -35.01 -8.73
C ALA A 9 -9.93 -35.47 -8.54
N VAL A 10 -10.85 -34.49 -8.47
CA VAL A 10 -12.27 -34.67 -8.80
C VAL A 10 -12.58 -33.71 -9.95
N LEU A 11 -12.85 -34.31 -11.10
CA LEU A 11 -13.33 -33.65 -12.32
C LEU A 11 -14.87 -33.75 -12.30
N ALA A 12 -15.58 -32.63 -12.37
CA ALA A 12 -17.00 -32.63 -12.70
C ALA A 12 -17.35 -31.35 -13.51
N LEU A 13 -17.89 -31.59 -14.70
CA LEU A 13 -18.34 -30.63 -15.71
C LEU A 13 -19.77 -30.14 -15.44
N ALA A 14 -20.02 -28.84 -15.62
CA ALA A 14 -21.26 -28.21 -16.16
C ALA A 14 -21.00 -26.69 -16.13
N GLY A 15 -21.13 -25.86 -17.18
CA GLY A 15 -22.08 -25.88 -18.29
C GLY A 15 -23.23 -24.91 -17.99
N GLY A 16 -23.19 -23.67 -18.53
CA GLY A 16 -24.34 -22.76 -18.46
C GLY A 16 -24.04 -21.27 -18.69
N VAL A 17 -24.17 -20.82 -19.93
CA VAL A 17 -24.25 -19.40 -20.33
C VAL A 17 -25.70 -18.92 -20.13
N ALA A 18 -25.91 -17.76 -19.51
CA ALA A 18 -27.17 -17.02 -19.58
C ALA A 18 -26.90 -15.50 -19.62
N LEU A 19 -27.22 -14.91 -20.76
CA LEU A 19 -27.21 -13.48 -21.09
C LEU A 19 -28.64 -12.94 -20.88
N GLY A 20 -28.82 -11.83 -20.14
CA GLY A 20 -30.13 -11.18 -19.96
C GLY A 20 -30.02 -9.78 -19.32
N ILE A 21 -30.59 -8.77 -19.99
CA ILE A 21 -30.36 -7.32 -19.81
C ILE A 21 -31.52 -6.66 -19.02
N ASN A 22 -31.17 -5.69 -18.15
CA ASN A 22 -31.90 -4.52 -17.57
C ASN A 22 -33.43 -4.55 -17.31
N VAL A 23 -33.87 -4.06 -16.14
CA VAL A 23 -34.79 -2.90 -15.95
C VAL A 23 -34.80 -2.42 -14.47
N VAL A 24 -34.73 -1.10 -14.31
CA VAL A 24 -34.79 -0.25 -13.10
C VAL A 24 -36.18 -0.20 -12.47
N ARG A 25 -36.28 -0.09 -11.12
CA ARG A 25 -37.16 0.86 -10.38
C ARG A 25 -36.71 1.12 -8.92
N SER A 26 -36.34 2.38 -8.65
CA SER A 26 -36.44 3.12 -7.37
C SER A 26 -37.90 3.18 -6.86
N SER A 27 -38.26 3.35 -5.59
CA SER A 27 -37.60 3.43 -4.26
C SER A 27 -38.75 3.42 -3.21
N GLU A 28 -38.42 3.09 -1.94
CA GLU A 28 -39.17 3.37 -0.67
C GLU A 28 -40.47 2.54 -0.43
N ASP A 29 -40.73 1.86 0.68
CA ASP A 29 -40.56 2.19 2.11
C ASP A 29 -40.79 0.90 2.97
N ALA A 30 -40.39 0.94 4.25
CA ALA A 30 -40.60 -0.03 5.34
C ALA A 30 -39.46 -1.05 5.66
N ARG A 31 -38.52 -0.60 6.49
CA ARG A 31 -37.83 -1.40 7.54
C ARG A 31 -38.66 -1.30 8.84
N PRO A 32 -38.63 -2.28 9.80
CA PRO A 32 -37.41 -2.80 10.45
C PRO A 32 -37.35 -4.34 10.55
N ALA A 33 -36.20 -4.94 10.21
CA ALA A 33 -35.10 -5.37 11.09
C ALA A 33 -35.35 -6.70 11.84
N THR A 34 -34.80 -7.79 11.28
CA THR A 34 -34.13 -8.85 12.06
C THR A 34 -32.88 -9.26 11.28
N GLU A 35 -31.86 -9.62 12.03
CA GLU A 35 -30.44 -9.50 11.74
C GLU A 35 -29.93 -10.20 10.47
N ALA A 36 -29.19 -9.43 9.68
CA ALA A 36 -28.13 -9.93 8.84
C ALA A 36 -26.96 -10.34 9.74
N THR A 37 -26.72 -11.63 9.90
CA THR A 37 -25.36 -12.12 10.18
C THR A 37 -24.69 -12.43 8.85
N ALA A 38 -24.22 -11.37 8.20
CA ALA A 38 -23.15 -11.48 7.22
C ALA A 38 -21.86 -11.24 7.99
N GLU A 39 -21.33 -12.34 8.50
CA GLU A 39 -19.97 -12.40 9.02
C GLU A 39 -19.04 -12.09 7.85
N GLN A 40 -18.53 -10.86 7.79
CA GLN A 40 -17.36 -10.53 6.96
C GLN A 40 -16.18 -10.21 7.86
N PRO A 41 -15.38 -11.20 8.28
CA PRO A 41 -14.04 -10.96 8.78
C PRO A 41 -13.05 -11.07 7.62
N ALA A 42 -12.43 -9.94 7.25
CA ALA A 42 -10.99 -9.82 7.05
C ALA A 42 -10.60 -8.43 6.48
N ALA A 43 -10.14 -7.53 7.35
CA ALA A 43 -9.11 -6.58 6.97
C ALA A 43 -7.97 -6.56 8.02
N PRO A 44 -7.06 -7.56 7.97
CA PRO A 44 -5.72 -7.42 8.55
C PRO A 44 -4.61 -7.31 7.48
N ALA A 45 -4.86 -7.74 6.24
CA ALA A 45 -3.81 -7.91 5.24
C ALA A 45 -3.28 -6.59 4.64
N GLU A 46 -4.12 -5.55 4.55
CA GLU A 46 -3.73 -4.26 3.94
C GLU A 46 -2.97 -3.35 4.90
N ALA A 47 -3.28 -3.42 6.20
CA ALA A 47 -2.58 -2.66 7.23
C ALA A 47 -1.17 -3.20 7.48
N ASP A 48 -1.00 -4.52 7.41
CA ASP A 48 0.28 -5.22 7.59
C ASP A 48 1.25 -4.90 6.44
N ALA A 49 0.77 -5.00 5.19
CA ALA A 49 1.56 -4.64 4.01
C ALA A 49 1.99 -3.17 4.00
N GLY A 50 1.14 -2.25 4.48
CA GLY A 50 1.49 -0.84 4.64
C GLY A 50 2.56 -0.62 5.71
N ALA A 51 2.45 -1.30 6.85
CA ALA A 51 3.44 -1.22 7.93
C ALA A 51 4.82 -1.74 7.49
N ASP A 52 4.86 -2.84 6.72
CA ASP A 52 6.09 -3.40 6.15
C ASP A 52 6.78 -2.42 5.19
N LEU A 53 6.00 -1.72 4.36
CA LEU A 53 6.55 -0.69 3.47
C LEU A 53 7.12 0.50 4.22
N VAL A 54 6.46 0.95 5.29
CA VAL A 54 6.96 2.05 6.13
C VAL A 54 8.27 1.65 6.81
N ALA A 55 8.35 0.44 7.38
CA ALA A 55 9.57 -0.06 8.01
C ALA A 55 10.73 -0.22 6.98
N THR A 56 10.41 -0.70 5.78
CA THR A 56 11.37 -0.77 4.67
C THR A 56 11.88 0.63 4.29
N GLY A 57 10.98 1.60 4.19
CA GLY A 57 11.32 2.99 3.88
C GLY A 57 12.21 3.63 4.93
N GLU A 58 11.95 3.39 6.21
CA GLU A 58 12.80 3.85 7.31
C GLU A 58 14.22 3.27 7.19
N ALA A 59 14.33 1.96 6.98
CA ALA A 59 15.62 1.31 6.81
C ALA A 59 16.39 1.87 5.62
N LEU A 60 15.73 2.09 4.47
CA LEU A 60 16.34 2.71 3.30
C LEU A 60 16.77 4.15 3.56
N PHE A 61 15.97 4.94 4.24
CA PHE A 61 16.27 6.33 4.60
C PHE A 61 17.53 6.42 5.49
N VAL A 62 17.70 5.49 6.42
CA VAL A 62 18.90 5.41 7.28
C VAL A 62 20.10 4.85 6.51
N ASN A 63 19.95 3.70 5.84
CA ASN A 63 21.06 2.98 5.21
C ASN A 63 21.64 3.69 3.99
N ASN A 64 20.82 4.46 3.26
CA ASN A 64 21.29 5.31 2.17
C ASN A 64 21.84 6.65 2.68
N GLY A 65 21.85 6.89 4.00
CA GLY A 65 22.45 8.09 4.60
C GLY A 65 21.59 9.35 4.53
N CYS A 66 20.32 9.27 4.13
CA CYS A 66 19.40 10.41 4.14
C CYS A 66 19.31 11.02 5.55
N ALA A 67 19.22 10.15 6.57
CA ALA A 67 19.18 10.55 7.98
C ALA A 67 20.44 11.30 8.46
N ALA A 68 21.59 11.17 7.79
CA ALA A 68 22.81 11.89 8.17
C ALA A 68 22.65 13.41 7.99
N CYS A 69 21.81 13.83 7.04
CA CYS A 69 21.50 15.23 6.79
C CYS A 69 20.05 15.61 7.13
N HIS A 70 19.11 14.68 7.13
CA HIS A 70 17.67 14.94 7.33
C HIS A 70 17.08 14.31 8.60
N GLY A 71 17.92 13.69 9.44
CA GLY A 71 17.53 13.18 10.75
C GLY A 71 17.39 14.29 11.80
N GLU A 72 17.23 13.91 13.07
CA GLU A 72 16.86 14.81 14.17
C GLU A 72 17.77 16.04 14.35
N SER A 73 19.07 15.90 14.11
CA SER A 73 20.05 17.00 14.22
C SER A 73 20.43 17.63 12.87
N GLY A 74 19.75 17.22 11.80
CA GLY A 74 20.02 17.62 10.43
C GLY A 74 19.21 18.84 9.96
N ILE A 75 19.28 19.08 8.66
CA ILE A 75 18.40 20.00 7.93
C ILE A 75 17.01 19.35 7.86
N PRO A 76 15.98 19.94 8.49
CA PRO A 76 14.66 19.32 8.54
C PRO A 76 14.02 19.28 7.16
N LEU A 77 13.33 18.17 6.90
CA LEU A 77 12.43 18.04 5.76
C LEU A 77 11.14 18.82 6.03
N VAL A 78 11.14 20.11 5.68
CA VAL A 78 10.00 21.01 5.88
C VAL A 78 8.96 20.83 4.78
N ASN A 79 7.68 20.93 5.15
CA ASN A 79 6.54 20.91 4.23
C ASN A 79 6.42 19.66 3.33
N VAL A 80 7.12 18.56 3.63
CA VAL A 80 7.06 17.32 2.83
C VAL A 80 5.62 16.82 2.64
N ALA A 81 4.77 17.01 3.64
CA ALA A 81 3.34 16.69 3.57
C ALA A 81 2.58 17.40 2.43
N PHE A 82 3.05 18.56 1.97
CA PHE A 82 2.41 19.36 0.94
C PHE A 82 2.90 19.06 -0.49
N TYR A 83 4.00 18.32 -0.62
CA TYR A 83 4.49 17.87 -1.92
C TYR A 83 3.75 16.61 -2.35
N THR A 84 3.51 16.44 -3.65
CA THR A 84 2.97 15.19 -4.20
C THR A 84 4.04 14.09 -4.20
N ASP A 85 3.65 12.83 -4.39
CA ASP A 85 4.61 11.73 -4.50
C ASP A 85 5.52 11.95 -5.71
N GLU A 86 4.99 12.40 -6.86
CA GLU A 86 5.77 12.83 -8.03
C GLU A 86 6.78 13.94 -7.71
N ASP A 87 6.42 14.94 -6.89
CA ASP A 87 7.36 16.00 -6.51
C ASP A 87 8.52 15.44 -5.70
N ILE A 88 8.24 14.55 -4.75
CA ILE A 88 9.25 13.89 -3.91
C ILE A 88 10.14 12.98 -4.78
N LEU A 89 9.56 12.24 -5.72
CA LEU A 89 10.30 11.46 -6.70
C LEU A 89 11.20 12.35 -7.57
N GLY A 90 10.72 13.52 -7.97
CA GLY A 90 11.49 14.51 -8.73
C GLY A 90 12.73 14.98 -7.98
N VAL A 91 12.62 15.19 -6.67
CA VAL A 91 13.76 15.55 -5.81
C VAL A 91 14.78 14.40 -5.73
N MET A 92 14.34 13.15 -5.61
CA MET A 92 15.25 11.99 -5.61
C MET A 92 15.91 11.77 -6.98
N ALA A 93 15.19 12.02 -8.07
CA ALA A 93 15.70 11.85 -9.44
C ALA A 93 16.65 12.97 -9.87
N SER A 94 16.42 14.20 -9.40
CA SER A 94 17.21 15.39 -9.72
C SER A 94 17.45 16.23 -8.46
N PRO A 95 18.36 15.79 -7.58
CA PRO A 95 18.57 16.44 -6.28
C PRO A 95 19.09 17.88 -6.41
N PRO A 96 18.68 18.79 -5.51
CA PRO A 96 19.24 20.14 -5.46
C PRO A 96 20.74 20.09 -5.11
N ALA A 97 21.45 21.18 -5.39
CA ALA A 97 22.88 21.28 -5.11
C ALA A 97 23.18 20.98 -3.62
N GLY A 98 24.14 20.07 -3.37
CA GLY A 98 24.52 19.63 -2.03
C GLY A 98 23.81 18.36 -1.55
N MET A 99 22.71 17.95 -2.19
CA MET A 99 22.11 16.65 -1.97
C MET A 99 22.71 15.61 -2.96
N PRO A 100 23.21 14.47 -2.50
CA PRO A 100 23.81 13.47 -3.37
C PRO A 100 22.75 12.77 -4.24
N VAL A 101 23.20 12.21 -5.36
CA VAL A 101 22.38 11.31 -6.20
C VAL A 101 22.43 9.91 -5.60
N PHE A 102 21.28 9.27 -5.47
CA PHE A 102 21.16 7.90 -5.00
C PHE A 102 20.68 7.00 -6.14
N ASP A 103 21.26 5.80 -6.24
CA ASP A 103 20.81 4.78 -7.18
C ASP A 103 19.74 3.92 -6.49
N LEU A 104 18.49 4.40 -6.56
CA LEU A 104 17.32 3.76 -5.94
C LEU A 104 16.39 3.20 -7.01
N THR A 105 15.86 2.01 -6.79
CA THR A 105 14.76 1.46 -7.62
C THR A 105 13.45 2.19 -7.34
N ASP A 106 12.46 2.00 -8.20
CA ASP A 106 11.16 2.65 -8.01
C ASP A 106 10.40 2.10 -6.79
N GLU A 107 10.59 0.81 -6.47
CA GLU A 107 10.07 0.20 -5.25
C GLU A 107 10.71 0.79 -3.99
N GLU A 108 12.02 1.03 -4.01
CA GLU A 108 12.74 1.64 -2.89
C GLU A 108 12.31 3.08 -2.66
N LYS A 109 12.14 3.86 -3.74
CA LYS A 109 11.59 5.22 -3.65
C LYS A 109 10.17 5.22 -3.09
N ALA A 110 9.32 4.28 -3.51
CA ALA A 110 7.96 4.16 -2.99
C ALA A 110 7.95 3.84 -1.48
N ALA A 111 8.82 2.95 -1.02
CA ALA A 111 8.97 2.64 0.41
C ALA A 111 9.43 3.87 1.21
N ILE A 112 10.43 4.61 0.72
CA ILE A 112 10.87 5.87 1.35
C ILE A 112 9.72 6.87 1.41
N ILE A 113 8.94 7.03 0.34
CA ILE A 113 7.77 7.93 0.35
C ILE A 113 6.75 7.49 1.40
N ALA A 114 6.44 6.19 1.50
CA ALA A 114 5.53 5.67 2.52
C ALA A 114 6.02 6.01 3.96
N TYR A 115 7.32 5.88 4.21
CA TYR A 115 7.94 6.33 5.46
C TYR A 115 7.76 7.84 5.66
N LEU A 116 8.12 8.67 4.68
CA LEU A 116 8.02 10.13 4.78
C LEU A 116 6.58 10.60 5.07
N ARG A 117 5.58 9.99 4.45
CA ARG A 117 4.16 10.29 4.71
C ARG A 117 3.73 9.96 6.13
N THR A 118 4.38 8.98 6.75
CA THR A 118 4.10 8.58 8.13
C THR A 118 4.78 9.50 9.14
N VAL A 119 6.05 9.86 8.91
CA VAL A 119 6.84 10.64 9.88
C VAL A 119 6.75 12.17 9.71
N TYR A 120 6.34 12.66 8.53
CA TYR A 120 6.11 14.07 8.26
C TYR A 120 4.64 14.33 7.86
N PRO A 121 3.67 14.14 8.77
CA PRO A 121 2.26 14.39 8.48
C PRO A 121 1.97 15.89 8.28
N SER A 122 0.92 16.20 7.51
CA SER A 122 0.41 17.58 7.41
C SER A 122 -0.25 17.97 8.74
N SER A 123 0.40 18.87 9.48
CA SER A 123 -0.12 19.48 10.72
C SER A 123 -1.03 20.67 10.42
#